data_AF-A0A3E3EC31-F1
#
_entry.id   AF-A0A3E3EC31-F1
#
_cell.length_a   1.000
_cell.length_b   1.000
_cell.length_c   1.000
_cell.angle_alpha   90.00
_cell.angle_beta   90.00
_cell.angle_gamma   90.00
#
_symmetry.space_group_name_H-M   'P 1'
#
loop_
_entity.id
_entity.type
_entity.pdbx_description
1 polymer ?
#
loop_
_entity_poly.entity_id
_entity_poly.type
_entity_poly.pdbx_seq_one_letter_code
_entity_poly.pdbx_strand_id
1 'polypeptide(L)'
;MKKVKRSNSIQCRLFVGMDGTLNYFNNNIESIDAMYSKGYFSELEPMRQVVDAIKEFLKHDKEVYILTSIVASPYALAEKKEWLDKFLPEIDSNHIIFVPYGKDKTKYIDGEIRKTDFLLDDYDHNLIRWSKKGTSIKLVNNLNDKGGWDGEKIYYNDYYLGIAYSIRSIQNKSILKEMMYNKNLFIEYSSGDRHIFLEKRNAIKKESKSSVKRNNRRRDIER
;
A
#
# COMPACT_ATOMS: atom_id res chain seq x y z
N MET A 1 -28.95 0.37 -13.81
CA MET A 1 -27.60 0.62 -13.27
C MET A 1 -27.50 -0.01 -11.88
N LYS A 2 -26.63 -1.01 -11.69
CA LYS A 2 -26.38 -1.59 -10.37
C LYS A 2 -25.63 -0.56 -9.52
N LYS A 3 -26.27 -0.04 -8.46
CA LYS A 3 -25.58 0.79 -7.45
C LYS A 3 -24.50 -0.08 -6.81
N VAL A 4 -23.23 0.26 -7.06
CA VAL A 4 -22.10 -0.32 -6.34
C VAL A 4 -22.26 0.10 -4.87
N LYS A 5 -22.44 -0.86 -3.97
CA LYS A 5 -22.41 -0.61 -2.53
C LYS A 5 -20.99 -0.12 -2.21
N ARG A 6 -20.82 1.17 -1.93
CA ARG A 6 -19.57 1.68 -1.35
C ARG A 6 -19.37 0.99 0.00
N SER A 7 -18.21 0.38 0.19
CA SER A 7 -17.78 -0.10 1.50
C SER A 7 -17.68 1.10 2.45
N ASN A 8 -18.19 0.97 3.67
CA ASN A 8 -18.05 1.99 4.73
C ASN A 8 -16.68 1.91 5.45
N SER A 9 -15.74 1.11 4.95
CA SER A 9 -14.37 1.05 5.47
C SER A 9 -13.56 2.22 4.94
N ILE A 10 -12.80 2.89 5.82
CA ILE A 10 -11.75 3.84 5.39
C ILE A 10 -10.79 3.08 4.48
N GLN A 11 -10.71 3.48 3.22
CA GLN A 11 -9.80 2.87 2.27
C GLN A 11 -8.43 3.52 2.42
N CYS A 12 -7.43 2.70 2.73
CA CYS A 12 -6.03 3.09 2.76
C CYS A 12 -5.36 2.59 1.50
N ARG A 13 -4.42 3.36 0.95
CA ARG A 13 -3.55 2.92 -0.14
C ARG A 13 -2.11 3.17 0.25
N LEU A 14 -1.26 2.16 0.10
CA LEU A 14 0.18 2.29 0.26
C LEU A 14 0.82 2.36 -1.13
N PHE A 15 1.49 3.46 -1.42
CA PHE A 15 2.31 3.64 -2.62
C PHE A 15 3.77 3.43 -2.23
N VAL A 16 4.48 2.60 -2.98
CA VAL A 16 5.86 2.22 -2.68
C VAL A 16 6.75 2.60 -3.87
N GLY A 17 7.76 3.44 -3.60
CA GLY A 17 8.84 3.69 -4.54
C GLY A 17 9.61 2.40 -4.84
N MET A 18 10.31 2.36 -5.97
CA MET A 18 11.07 1.18 -6.37
C MET A 18 12.57 1.45 -6.29
N ASP A 19 13.06 2.35 -7.13
CA ASP A 19 14.48 2.70 -7.21
C ASP A 19 14.92 3.38 -5.90
N GLY A 20 15.85 2.77 -5.17
CA GLY A 20 16.36 3.30 -3.90
C GLY A 20 15.48 2.94 -2.69
N THR A 21 14.33 2.30 -2.94
CA THR A 21 13.36 1.89 -1.93
C THR A 21 13.23 0.36 -1.84
N LEU A 22 12.82 -0.30 -2.92
CA LEU A 22 12.73 -1.77 -3.00
C LEU A 22 14.04 -2.41 -3.46
N ASN A 23 14.84 -1.67 -4.21
CA ASN A 23 16.13 -2.10 -4.73
C ASN A 23 17.23 -1.08 -4.45
N TYR A 24 18.48 -1.55 -4.46
CA TYR A 24 19.63 -0.67 -4.35
C TYR A 24 19.80 0.09 -5.66
N PHE A 25 19.31 1.32 -5.69
CA PHE A 25 19.55 2.26 -6.78
C PHE A 25 20.60 3.26 -6.34
N ASN A 26 21.73 3.28 -7.03
CA ASN A 26 22.74 4.30 -6.80
C ASN A 26 22.36 5.56 -7.59
N ASN A 27 21.88 6.60 -6.91
CA ASN A 27 21.63 7.91 -7.54
C ASN A 27 22.93 8.61 -8.02
N ASN A 28 24.11 8.11 -7.63
CA ASN A 28 25.42 8.59 -8.09
C ASN A 28 25.94 7.79 -9.30
N ILE A 29 25.06 7.27 -10.16
CA ILE A 29 25.53 6.75 -11.45
C ILE A 29 26.29 7.88 -12.15
N GLU A 30 27.55 7.64 -12.49
CA GLU A 30 28.42 8.64 -13.14
C GLU A 30 27.84 9.14 -14.48
N SER A 31 26.91 8.39 -15.08
CA SER A 31 26.09 8.84 -16.20
C SER A 31 24.69 8.24 -16.19
N ILE A 32 23.70 9.04 -16.61
CA ILE A 32 22.33 8.60 -16.91
C ILE A 32 22.30 7.46 -17.95
N ASP A 33 23.36 7.32 -18.74
CA ASP A 33 23.52 6.33 -19.82
C ASP A 33 23.43 4.89 -19.32
N ALA A 34 23.83 4.60 -18.08
CA ALA A 34 23.71 3.24 -17.54
C ALA A 34 22.24 2.78 -17.52
N MET A 35 21.29 3.68 -17.25
CA MET A 35 19.86 3.37 -17.27
C MET A 35 19.31 3.08 -18.68
N TYR A 36 20.07 3.35 -19.74
CA TYR A 36 19.75 3.00 -21.12
C TYR A 36 20.37 1.65 -21.54
N SER A 37 21.18 1.05 -20.69
CA SER A 37 21.80 -0.25 -20.95
C SER A 37 20.83 -1.38 -20.60
N LYS A 38 20.75 -2.38 -21.48
CA LYS A 38 19.97 -3.60 -21.22
C LYS A 38 20.55 -4.34 -20.01
N GLY A 39 19.68 -4.85 -19.16
CA GLY A 39 19.98 -5.54 -17.91
C GLY A 39 19.94 -4.61 -16.69
N TYR A 40 20.03 -3.28 -16.89
CA TYR A 40 20.26 -2.35 -15.78
C TYR A 40 19.20 -2.45 -14.68
N PHE A 41 17.91 -2.39 -15.03
CA PHE A 41 16.85 -2.37 -14.00
C PHE A 41 16.50 -3.79 -13.50
N SER A 42 16.60 -4.79 -14.36
CA SER A 42 16.28 -6.19 -14.03
C SER A 42 17.29 -6.82 -13.08
N GLU A 43 18.54 -6.32 -13.09
CA GLU A 43 19.65 -6.84 -12.28
C GLU A 43 19.86 -6.07 -10.97
N LEU A 44 19.08 -5.03 -10.68
CA LEU A 44 19.20 -4.29 -9.42
C LEU A 44 19.01 -5.22 -8.22
N GLU A 45 19.93 -5.18 -7.26
CA GLU A 45 19.84 -6.01 -6.06
C GLU A 45 18.65 -5.57 -5.18
N PRO A 46 17.84 -6.50 -4.65
CA PRO A 46 16.72 -6.16 -3.77
C PRO A 46 17.19 -5.77 -2.37
N MET A 47 16.54 -4.75 -1.80
CA MET A 47 16.56 -4.50 -0.36
C MET A 47 15.68 -5.53 0.33
N ARG A 48 16.23 -6.73 0.57
CA ARG A 48 15.46 -7.93 0.97
C ARG A 48 14.51 -7.69 2.15
N GLN A 49 14.96 -7.00 3.20
CA GLN A 49 14.11 -6.70 4.36
C GLN A 49 12.89 -5.86 3.98
N VAL A 50 13.05 -4.89 3.08
CA VAL A 50 11.94 -4.04 2.60
C VAL A 50 11.01 -4.85 1.72
N VAL A 51 11.53 -5.63 0.78
CA VAL A 51 10.73 -6.51 -0.09
C VAL A 51 9.90 -7.50 0.73
N ASP A 52 10.54 -8.18 1.69
CA ASP A 52 9.87 -9.15 2.56
C ASP A 52 8.86 -8.47 3.49
N ALA A 53 9.10 -7.21 3.89
CA ALA A 53 8.15 -6.44 4.67
C ALA A 53 6.91 -6.06 3.85
N ILE A 54 7.06 -5.70 2.57
CA ILE A 54 5.92 -5.44 1.69
C ILE A 54 5.12 -6.72 1.45
N LYS A 55 5.78 -7.87 1.27
CA LYS A 55 5.10 -9.19 1.20
C LYS A 55 4.32 -9.50 2.47
N GLU A 56 4.91 -9.25 3.64
CA GLU A 56 4.23 -9.42 4.92
C GLU A 56 3.01 -8.50 5.02
N PHE A 57 3.19 -7.22 4.68
CA PHE A 57 2.11 -6.23 4.68
C PHE A 57 0.95 -6.64 3.76
N LEU A 58 1.26 -7.15 2.57
CA LEU A 58 0.30 -7.64 1.57
C LEU A 58 -0.57 -8.81 2.04
N LYS A 59 -0.20 -9.51 3.12
CA LYS A 59 -1.07 -10.54 3.73
C LYS A 59 -2.32 -9.94 4.37
N HIS A 60 -2.28 -8.66 4.72
CA HIS A 60 -3.35 -7.97 5.44
C HIS A 60 -4.09 -6.92 4.60
N ASP A 61 -3.39 -6.24 3.70
CA ASP A 61 -3.95 -5.19 2.86
C ASP A 61 -3.49 -5.38 1.41
N LYS A 62 -4.45 -5.36 0.48
CA LYS A 62 -4.19 -5.54 -0.96
C LYS A 62 -4.04 -4.22 -1.70
N GLU A 63 -4.32 -3.09 -1.05
CA GLU A 63 -4.22 -1.75 -1.64
C GLU A 63 -2.77 -1.23 -1.59
N VAL A 64 -1.84 -2.02 -2.15
CA VAL A 64 -0.42 -1.66 -2.29
C VAL A 64 -0.12 -1.43 -3.75
N TYR A 65 0.47 -0.29 -4.07
CA TYR A 65 0.78 0.15 -5.42
C TYR A 65 2.27 0.44 -5.54
N ILE A 66 2.89 0.01 -6.63
CA ILE A 66 4.24 0.43 -7.00
C ILE A 66 4.14 1.75 -7.75
N LEU A 67 4.90 2.74 -7.32
CA LEU A 67 4.94 4.08 -7.92
C LEU A 67 6.37 4.39 -8.36
N THR A 68 6.71 4.02 -9.59
CA THR A 68 8.08 3.99 -10.08
C THR A 68 8.29 4.96 -11.25
N SER A 69 9.45 5.61 -11.26
CA SER A 69 9.83 6.48 -12.36
C SER A 69 10.33 5.65 -13.55
N ILE A 70 10.07 6.12 -14.77
CA ILE A 70 10.51 5.49 -16.00
C ILE A 70 11.28 6.47 -16.88
N VAL A 71 12.54 6.14 -17.16
CA VAL A 71 13.36 6.86 -18.15
C VAL A 71 12.96 6.43 -19.56
N ALA A 72 13.27 7.25 -20.57
CA ALA A 72 12.96 6.99 -21.98
C ALA A 72 13.87 5.91 -22.62
N SER A 73 14.22 4.87 -21.85
CA SER A 73 14.97 3.72 -22.31
C SER A 73 14.03 2.67 -22.90
N PRO A 74 14.39 1.99 -24.00
CA PRO A 74 13.57 0.92 -24.57
C PRO A 74 13.45 -0.30 -23.64
N TYR A 75 14.32 -0.42 -22.64
CA TYR A 75 14.37 -1.58 -21.75
C TYR A 75 13.68 -1.34 -20.40
N ALA A 76 13.73 -0.11 -19.89
CA ALA A 76 13.40 0.19 -18.49
C ALA A 76 12.03 -0.31 -18.05
N LEU A 77 11.01 -0.25 -18.91
CA LEU A 77 9.64 -0.62 -18.53
C LEU A 77 9.52 -2.13 -18.39
N ALA A 78 10.05 -2.87 -19.37
CA ALA A 78 10.03 -4.32 -19.36
C ALA A 78 10.87 -4.87 -18.19
N GLU A 79 12.06 -4.32 -17.99
CA GLU A 79 12.97 -4.77 -16.93
C GLU A 79 12.47 -4.48 -15.52
N LYS A 80 11.80 -3.33 -15.29
CA LYS A 80 11.17 -3.06 -14.00
C LYS A 80 10.02 -4.01 -13.72
N LYS A 81 9.25 -4.41 -14.74
CA LYS A 81 8.21 -5.44 -14.59
C LYS A 81 8.82 -6.80 -14.29
N GLU A 82 9.83 -7.20 -15.04
CA GLU A 82 10.56 -8.46 -14.80
C GLU A 82 11.14 -8.52 -13.38
N TRP A 83 11.70 -7.40 -12.90
CA TRP A 83 12.19 -7.29 -11.53
C TRP A 83 11.08 -7.52 -10.50
N LEU A 84 9.90 -6.89 -10.71
CA LEU A 84 8.74 -7.07 -9.82
C LEU A 84 8.20 -8.50 -9.89
N ASP A 85 8.10 -9.09 -11.07
CA ASP A 85 7.67 -10.49 -11.25
C ASP A 85 8.62 -11.46 -10.51
N LYS A 86 9.92 -11.15 -10.47
CA LYS A 86 10.93 -11.95 -9.78
C LYS A 86 10.88 -11.80 -8.26
N PHE A 87 10.75 -10.58 -7.75
CA PHE A 87 10.95 -10.30 -6.32
C PHE A 87 9.69 -9.98 -5.54
N LEU A 88 8.62 -9.51 -6.18
CA LEU A 88 7.34 -9.13 -5.58
C LEU A 88 6.14 -9.53 -6.47
N PRO A 89 6.00 -10.82 -6.84
CA PRO A 89 4.96 -11.31 -7.76
C PRO A 89 3.52 -11.16 -7.24
N GLU A 90 3.34 -10.81 -5.96
CA GLU A 90 2.04 -10.56 -5.34
C GLU A 90 1.38 -9.26 -5.83
N ILE A 91 2.14 -8.37 -6.47
CA ILE A 91 1.65 -7.13 -7.08
C ILE A 91 1.27 -7.40 -8.53
N ASP A 92 -0.01 -7.20 -8.88
CA ASP A 92 -0.46 -7.31 -10.26
C ASP A 92 -0.17 -6.03 -11.08
N SER A 93 -0.30 -6.14 -12.40
CA SER A 93 -0.01 -5.05 -13.33
C SER A 93 -0.88 -3.80 -13.15
N ASN A 94 -2.07 -3.91 -12.58
CA ASN A 94 -2.96 -2.76 -12.32
C ASN A 94 -2.53 -1.97 -11.09
N HIS A 95 -1.68 -2.56 -10.25
CA HIS A 95 -1.08 -1.91 -9.09
C HIS A 95 0.31 -1.34 -9.37
N ILE A 96 0.72 -1.21 -10.64
CA ILE A 96 1.99 -0.61 -11.03
C ILE A 96 1.73 0.69 -11.80
N ILE A 97 2.16 1.80 -11.21
CA ILE A 97 2.01 3.15 -11.77
C ILE A 97 3.38 3.62 -12.25
N PHE A 98 3.50 3.80 -13.56
CA PHE A 98 4.69 4.34 -14.20
C PHE A 98 4.61 5.85 -14.35
N VAL A 99 5.62 6.54 -13.83
CA VAL A 99 5.73 8.00 -13.89
C VAL A 99 6.90 8.37 -14.79
N PRO A 100 6.73 9.16 -15.86
CA PRO A 100 7.86 9.61 -16.68
C PRO A 100 8.91 10.31 -15.80
N TYR A 101 10.19 10.01 -16.06
CA TYR A 101 11.31 10.54 -15.28
C TYR A 101 11.25 12.07 -15.15
N GLY A 102 11.53 12.58 -13.94
CA GLY A 102 11.48 14.00 -13.60
C GLY A 102 10.07 14.59 -13.40
N LYS A 103 9.00 13.82 -13.64
CA LYS A 103 7.62 14.29 -13.39
C LYS A 103 7.22 14.10 -11.93
N ASP A 104 6.21 14.86 -11.54
CA ASP A 104 5.64 14.82 -10.20
C ASP A 104 4.77 13.57 -10.03
N LYS A 105 5.22 12.63 -9.18
CA LYS A 105 4.51 11.39 -8.85
C LYS A 105 3.06 11.63 -8.41
N THR A 106 2.78 12.75 -7.74
CA THR A 106 1.43 13.04 -7.23
C THR A 106 0.38 13.26 -8.32
N LYS A 107 0.80 13.52 -9.56
CA LYS A 107 -0.09 13.77 -10.70
C LYS A 107 -0.52 12.49 -11.43
N TYR A 108 0.04 11.35 -11.07
CA TYR A 108 -0.20 10.05 -11.71
C TYR A 108 -1.04 9.12 -10.82
N ILE A 109 -1.55 9.63 -9.71
CA ILE A 109 -2.46 8.88 -8.86
C ILE A 109 -3.87 9.05 -9.41
N ASP A 110 -4.57 7.93 -9.60
CA ASP A 110 -5.97 7.97 -9.98
C ASP A 110 -6.81 8.59 -8.86
N GLY A 111 -7.50 9.67 -9.22
CA GLY A 111 -8.24 10.52 -8.30
C GLY A 111 -7.35 11.46 -7.50
N GLU A 112 -7.87 11.97 -6.38
CA GLU A 112 -7.09 12.82 -5.49
C GLU A 112 -6.33 11.96 -4.47
N ILE A 113 -5.10 12.40 -4.13
CA ILE A 113 -4.40 11.88 -2.96
C ILE A 113 -5.18 12.28 -1.71
N ARG A 114 -5.52 11.29 -0.91
CA ARG A 114 -6.26 11.40 0.35
C ARG A 114 -5.29 11.41 1.52
N LYS A 115 -5.75 11.88 2.68
CA LYS A 115 -4.98 11.83 3.93
C LYS A 115 -4.63 10.40 4.35
N THR A 116 -5.44 9.43 3.93
CA THR A 116 -5.28 7.99 4.16
C THR A 116 -4.50 7.29 3.04
N ASP A 117 -3.84 8.04 2.16
CA ASP A 117 -2.89 7.50 1.20
C ASP A 117 -1.45 7.76 1.68
N PHE A 118 -0.63 6.72 1.59
CA PHE A 118 0.70 6.66 2.17
C PHE A 118 1.74 6.50 1.07
N LEU A 119 2.86 7.19 1.16
CA LEU A 119 4.01 6.99 0.27
C LEU A 119 5.20 6.51 1.09
N LEU A 120 5.73 5.33 0.77
CA LEU A 120 7.05 4.86 1.19
C LEU A 120 8.04 5.12 0.04
N ASP A 121 8.98 6.02 0.23
CA ASP A 121 9.95 6.42 -0.81
C ASP A 121 11.26 6.87 -0.14
N ASP A 122 12.38 6.78 -0.84
CA ASP A 122 13.69 7.21 -0.34
C ASP A 122 14.03 8.66 -0.72
N TYR A 123 13.32 9.23 -1.70
CA TYR A 123 13.65 10.54 -2.26
C TYR A 123 12.84 11.67 -1.63
N ASP A 124 13.52 12.53 -0.86
CA ASP A 124 12.90 13.63 -0.08
C ASP A 124 11.98 14.53 -0.90
N HIS A 125 12.31 14.79 -2.17
CA HIS A 125 11.48 15.63 -3.02
C HIS A 125 10.12 14.98 -3.36
N ASN A 126 10.06 13.66 -3.51
CA ASN A 126 8.79 12.94 -3.65
C ASN A 126 7.98 13.03 -2.35
N LEU A 127 8.65 12.80 -1.21
CA LEU A 127 8.05 12.82 0.11
C LEU A 127 7.48 14.22 0.46
N ILE A 128 8.22 15.29 0.22
CA ILE A 128 7.77 16.68 0.45
C ILE A 128 6.54 17.04 -0.41
N ARG A 129 6.50 16.56 -1.66
CA ARG A 129 5.33 16.80 -2.53
C ARG A 129 4.11 16.01 -2.06
N TRP A 130 4.31 14.76 -1.67
CA TRP A 130 3.24 13.89 -1.21
C TRP A 130 2.63 14.35 0.12
N SER A 131 3.47 14.79 1.07
CA SER A 131 3.05 15.20 2.42
C SER A 131 2.08 16.38 2.45
N LYS A 132 1.99 17.16 1.37
CA LYS A 132 0.98 18.22 1.21
C LYS A 132 -0.45 17.68 1.26
N LYS A 133 -0.66 16.45 0.81
CA LYS A 133 -2.00 15.84 0.70
C LYS A 133 -2.12 14.55 1.54
N GLY A 134 -1.18 13.62 1.37
CA GLY A 134 -1.17 12.33 2.06
C GLY A 134 -0.13 12.25 3.18
N THR A 135 0.16 11.02 3.60
CA THR A 135 1.19 10.73 4.62
C THR A 135 2.45 10.19 3.93
N SER A 136 3.62 10.72 4.27
CA SER A 136 4.90 10.30 3.69
C SER A 136 5.76 9.58 4.72
N ILE A 137 6.39 8.49 4.32
CA ILE A 137 7.25 7.63 5.11
C ILE A 137 8.58 7.56 4.38
N LYS A 138 9.64 8.11 4.97
CA LYS A 138 10.97 8.02 4.38
C LYS A 138 11.54 6.64 4.61
N LEU A 139 11.94 5.97 3.54
CA LEU A 139 12.88 4.86 3.66
C LEU A 139 14.29 5.43 3.78
N VAL A 140 14.93 5.18 4.91
CA VAL A 140 16.33 5.53 5.13
C VAL A 140 17.19 4.36 4.66
N ASN A 141 17.96 4.57 3.60
CA ASN A 141 18.90 3.61 3.03
C ASN A 141 20.35 4.01 3.33
N ASN A 142 21.32 3.25 2.80
CA ASN A 142 22.75 3.50 3.01
C ASN A 142 23.29 4.78 2.34
N LEU A 143 22.48 5.49 1.54
CA LEU A 143 22.93 6.65 0.74
C LEU A 143 22.25 7.97 1.13
N ASN A 144 21.06 7.93 1.75
CA ASN A 144 20.18 9.09 1.86
C ASN A 144 20.00 9.66 3.29
N ASP A 145 20.70 9.14 4.29
CA ASP A 145 20.62 9.64 5.68
C ASP A 145 21.49 10.89 5.89
N LYS A 146 21.09 12.00 5.25
CA LYS A 146 21.85 13.27 5.23
C LYS A 146 21.22 14.38 6.07
N GLY A 147 20.24 14.05 6.92
CA GLY A 147 19.39 15.04 7.60
C GLY A 147 18.37 15.67 6.64
N GLY A 148 17.43 16.48 7.18
CA GLY A 148 16.46 17.24 6.38
C GLY A 148 15.04 16.67 6.27
N TRP A 149 14.82 15.42 6.70
CA TRP A 149 13.47 14.85 6.88
C TRP A 149 13.17 14.67 8.37
N ASP A 150 12.08 15.29 8.85
CA ASP A 150 11.59 15.25 10.23
C ASP A 150 10.32 14.40 10.41
N GLY A 151 9.78 13.87 9.30
CA GLY A 151 8.61 13.01 9.30
C GLY A 151 8.90 11.56 9.67
N GLU A 152 7.91 10.68 9.43
CA GLU A 152 8.00 9.25 9.70
C GLU A 152 9.15 8.62 8.89
N LYS A 153 9.91 7.72 9.53
CA LYS A 153 11.08 7.04 8.98
C LYS A 153 11.03 5.55 9.24
N ILE A 154 11.55 4.77 8.31
CA ILE A 154 11.84 3.35 8.47
C ILE A 154 13.22 3.08 7.86
N TYR A 155 14.00 2.17 8.45
CA TYR A 155 15.35 1.86 7.99
C TYR A 155 15.37 0.59 7.16
N TYR A 156 16.05 0.62 6.02
CA TYR A 156 16.09 -0.49 5.04
C TYR A 156 16.63 -1.81 5.60
N ASN A 157 17.41 -1.75 6.69
CA ASN A 157 18.08 -2.88 7.32
C ASN A 157 17.37 -3.37 8.59
N ASP A 158 16.29 -2.72 9.01
CA ASP A 158 15.44 -3.23 10.09
C ASP A 158 14.89 -4.62 9.72
N TYR A 159 14.55 -5.41 10.74
CA TYR A 159 13.92 -6.71 10.51
C TYR A 159 12.57 -6.53 9.78
N TYR A 160 12.30 -7.33 8.76
CA TYR A 160 11.15 -7.14 7.87
C TYR A 160 9.80 -7.05 8.60
N LEU A 161 9.59 -7.83 9.68
CA LEU A 161 8.37 -7.70 10.50
C LEU A 161 8.29 -6.33 11.18
N GLY A 162 9.42 -5.79 11.63
CA GLY A 162 9.51 -4.45 12.21
C GLY A 162 9.15 -3.36 11.20
N ILE A 163 9.62 -3.49 9.96
CA ILE A 163 9.25 -2.58 8.86
C ILE A 163 7.74 -2.67 8.58
N ALA A 164 7.21 -3.87 8.37
CA ALA A 164 5.79 -4.08 8.04
C ALA A 164 4.86 -3.54 9.15
N TYR A 165 5.20 -3.81 10.41
CA TYR A 165 4.43 -3.30 11.54
C TYR A 165 4.58 -1.80 11.75
N SER A 166 5.74 -1.22 11.45
CA SER A 166 5.94 0.23 11.47
C SER A 166 5.06 0.93 10.43
N ILE A 167 5.03 0.44 9.18
CA ILE A 167 4.14 0.96 8.13
C ILE A 167 2.69 0.94 8.61
N ARG A 168 2.23 -0.19 9.15
CA ARG A 168 0.86 -0.33 9.66
C ARG A 168 0.57 0.58 10.86
N SER A 169 1.51 0.73 11.77
CA SER A 169 1.38 1.62 12.93
C SER A 169 1.21 3.07 12.49
N ILE A 170 2.01 3.52 11.52
CA ILE A 170 1.91 4.85 10.90
C ILE A 170 0.54 5.03 10.24
N GLN A 171 0.06 4.02 9.50
CA GLN A 171 -1.28 4.05 8.91
C GLN A 171 -2.37 4.24 9.95
N ASN A 172 -2.38 3.40 10.98
CA ASN A 172 -3.37 3.46 12.06
C ASN A 172 -3.35 4.82 12.76
N LYS A 173 -2.16 5.34 13.08
CA LYS A 173 -1.98 6.67 13.70
C LYS A 173 -2.55 7.78 12.82
N SER A 174 -2.28 7.77 11.51
CA SER A 174 -2.79 8.77 10.57
C SER A 174 -4.31 8.71 10.43
N ILE A 175 -4.88 7.51 10.31
CA ILE A 175 -6.33 7.29 10.25
C ILE A 175 -7.02 7.80 11.53
N LEU A 176 -6.50 7.43 12.71
CA LEU A 176 -7.06 7.88 13.98
C LEU A 176 -7.03 9.41 14.09
N LYS A 177 -5.93 10.03 13.66
CA LYS A 177 -5.82 11.49 13.61
C LYS A 177 -6.93 12.09 12.74
N GLU A 178 -7.12 11.58 11.53
CA GLU A 178 -8.18 12.06 10.63
C GLU A 178 -9.58 11.85 11.21
N MET A 179 -9.84 10.72 11.87
CA MET A 179 -11.11 10.46 12.55
C MET A 179 -11.38 11.47 13.69
N MET A 180 -10.34 11.89 14.42
CA MET A 180 -10.46 12.87 15.50
C MET A 180 -10.74 14.29 14.98
N TYR A 181 -10.17 14.68 13.83
CA TYR A 181 -10.38 16.02 13.26
C TYR A 181 -11.64 16.12 12.40
N ASN A 182 -12.10 15.02 11.79
CA ASN A 182 -13.27 14.99 10.92
C ASN A 182 -14.43 14.21 11.56
N LYS A 183 -15.27 14.91 12.34
CA LYS A 183 -16.44 14.33 13.03
C LYS A 183 -17.39 13.55 12.11
N ASN A 184 -17.50 13.94 10.83
CA ASN A 184 -18.31 13.22 9.84
C ASN A 184 -17.71 11.87 9.45
N LEU A 185 -16.38 11.76 9.31
CA LEU A 185 -15.70 10.49 9.02
C LEU A 185 -15.88 9.51 10.19
N PHE A 186 -15.79 10.01 11.42
CA PHE A 186 -16.07 9.22 12.63
C PHE A 186 -17.52 8.72 12.65
N ILE A 187 -18.50 9.56 12.30
CA ILE A 187 -19.92 9.18 12.26
C ILE A 187 -20.20 8.17 11.13
N GLU A 188 -19.66 8.37 9.93
CA GLU A 188 -19.82 7.43 8.80
C GLU A 188 -19.25 6.05 9.14
N TYR A 189 -18.04 6.00 9.70
CA TYR A 189 -17.40 4.74 10.11
C TYR A 189 -18.19 4.05 11.24
N SER A 190 -18.56 4.80 12.29
CA SER A 190 -19.36 4.29 13.41
C SER A 190 -20.77 3.83 13.00
N SER A 191 -21.29 4.34 11.89
CA SER A 191 -22.60 3.95 11.35
C SER A 191 -22.49 2.74 10.42
N GLY A 192 -21.39 2.62 9.68
CA GLY A 192 -21.06 1.42 8.90
C GLY A 192 -20.82 0.18 9.75
N ASP A 193 -20.08 0.31 10.85
CA ASP A 193 -19.87 -0.77 11.81
C ASP A 193 -21.18 -1.21 12.47
N ARG A 194 -22.09 -0.28 12.78
CA ARG A 194 -23.42 -0.63 13.30
C ARG A 194 -24.23 -1.45 12.30
N HIS A 195 -24.21 -1.10 11.02
CA HIS A 195 -24.89 -1.87 9.98
C HIS A 195 -24.28 -3.27 9.80
N ILE A 196 -22.95 -3.40 9.77
CA ILE A 196 -22.25 -4.70 9.69
C ILE A 196 -22.56 -5.56 10.92
N PHE A 197 -22.57 -4.96 12.11
CA PHE A 197 -22.89 -5.66 13.36
C PHE A 197 -24.34 -6.14 13.40
N LEU A 198 -25.28 -5.31 12.93
CA LEU A 198 -26.71 -5.68 12.78
C LEU A 198 -26.91 -6.78 11.74
N GLU A 199 -26.23 -6.72 10.58
CA GLU A 199 -26.29 -7.77 9.56
C GLU A 199 -25.73 -9.10 10.06
N LYS A 200 -24.55 -9.10 10.71
CA LYS A 200 -23.98 -10.30 11.35
C LYS A 200 -24.90 -10.87 12.44
N ARG A 201 -25.47 -10.01 13.30
CA ARG A 201 -26.42 -10.43 14.35
C ARG A 201 -27.70 -11.04 13.76
N ASN A 202 -28.19 -10.49 12.65
CA ASN A 202 -29.38 -11.01 11.96
C ASN A 202 -29.09 -12.32 11.22
N ALA A 203 -27.90 -12.49 10.64
CA ALA A 203 -27.46 -13.74 10.03
C ALA A 203 -27.39 -14.88 11.06
N ILE A 204 -26.76 -14.63 12.22
CA ILE A 204 -26.68 -15.58 13.34
C ILE A 204 -28.07 -15.97 13.85
N LYS A 205 -29.01 -15.01 13.95
CA LYS A 205 -30.41 -15.29 14.31
C LYS A 205 -31.18 -16.10 13.26
N LYS A 206 -30.81 -16.00 11.98
CA LYS A 206 -31.43 -16.76 10.89
C LYS A 206 -30.95 -18.21 10.90
N GLU A 207 -29.65 -18.41 11.11
CA GLU A 207 -29.05 -19.74 11.22
C GLU A 207 -29.61 -20.51 12.42
N SER A 208 -29.72 -19.87 13.59
CA SER A 208 -30.30 -20.50 14.79
C SER A 208 -31.79 -20.85 14.63
N LYS A 209 -32.58 -20.04 13.92
CA LYS A 209 -33.99 -20.40 13.60
C LYS A 209 -34.08 -21.54 12.59
N SER A 210 -33.13 -21.63 11.65
CA SER A 210 -33.10 -22.69 10.65
C SER A 210 -32.68 -24.05 11.24
N SER A 211 -31.77 -24.06 12.20
CA SER A 211 -31.35 -25.27 12.92
C SER A 211 -32.45 -25.79 13.85
N VAL A 212 -33.18 -24.89 14.53
CA VAL A 212 -34.36 -25.26 15.33
C VAL A 212 -35.47 -25.86 14.47
N LYS A 213 -35.75 -25.29 13.28
CA LYS A 213 -36.73 -25.88 12.34
C LYS A 213 -36.30 -27.24 11.79
N ARG A 214 -35.00 -27.45 11.52
CA ARG A 214 -34.47 -28.77 11.11
C ARG A 214 -34.57 -29.81 12.21
N ASN A 215 -34.29 -29.45 13.46
CA ASN A 215 -34.38 -30.36 14.60
C ASN A 215 -35.83 -30.72 14.98
N ASN A 216 -36.80 -29.84 14.73
CA ASN A 216 -38.21 -30.18 14.92
C ASN A 216 -38.73 -31.11 13.81
N ARG A 217 -38.39 -30.85 12.54
CA ARG A 217 -38.77 -31.75 11.43
C ARG A 217 -38.20 -33.16 11.54
N ARG A 218 -37.00 -33.35 12.11
CA ARG A 218 -36.43 -34.69 12.35
C ARG A 218 -37.20 -35.45 13.44
N ARG A 219 -37.66 -34.77 14.49
CA ARG A 219 -38.45 -35.37 15.58
C ARG A 219 -39.86 -35.78 15.16
N ASP A 220 -40.42 -35.15 14.13
CA ASP A 220 -41.75 -35.48 13.60
C ASP A 220 -41.72 -36.65 12.58
N ILE A 221 -40.54 -37.10 12.15
CA ILE A 221 -40.36 -38.23 11.22
C ILE A 221 -40.02 -39.54 11.97
N GLU A 222 -39.64 -39.45 13.25
CA GLU A 222 -39.30 -40.59 14.11
C GLU A 222 -40.43 -41.00 15.09
N ARG A 223 -41.67 -40.55 14.85
CA ARG A 223 -42.89 -40.99 15.56
C ARG A 223 -43.87 -41.60 14.58
#